data_AF-A0A1G1M730-F1
#
_entry.id   AF-A0A1G1M730-F1
#
_cell.length_a   1.000
_cell.length_b   1.000
_cell.length_c   1.000
_cell.angle_alpha   90.00
_cell.angle_beta   90.00
_cell.angle_gamma   90.00
#
_symmetry.space_group_name_H-M   'P 1'
#
loop_
_entity.id
_entity.type
_entity.pdbx_description
1 polymer ?
#
loop_
_entity_poly.entity_id
_entity_poly.type
_entity_poly.pdbx_seq_one_letter_code
_entity_poly.pdbx_strand_id
1 'polypeptide(L)'
;MNKKRTKRSEDPVRNDPSYQKLVQDLRAVIEAAKAKGVDFGARSDLLTCRACGAYEDEGIHTGRMVMLRRGKRAKTGTEFIVLSHKEKSRWLKGGVMRCTADYEFICGICGAFQAERFLEDFTH
;
A
#
# COMPACT_ATOMS: atom_id res chain seq x y z
N MET A 1 15.46 9.76 34.27
CA MET A 1 15.90 10.29 32.96
C MET A 1 14.70 10.38 32.02
N ASN A 2 14.16 11.59 31.79
CA ASN A 2 13.03 11.82 30.90
C ASN A 2 13.50 11.77 29.44
N LYS A 3 13.16 10.71 28.71
CA LYS A 3 13.33 10.67 27.24
C LYS A 3 12.33 11.65 26.62
N LYS A 4 12.82 12.83 26.21
CA LYS A 4 12.07 13.77 25.37
C LYS A 4 11.58 13.01 24.13
N ARG A 5 10.26 12.79 24.04
CA ARG A 5 9.58 12.34 22.81
C ARG A 5 9.88 13.39 21.74
N THR A 6 10.72 13.04 20.76
CA THR A 6 10.87 13.84 19.55
C THR A 6 9.50 13.89 18.87
N LYS A 7 8.93 15.10 18.83
CA LYS A 7 7.72 15.41 18.06
C LYS A 7 8.07 15.08 16.61
N ARG A 8 7.55 13.97 16.08
CA ARG A 8 7.66 13.60 14.66
C ARG A 8 7.17 14.84 13.90
N SER A 9 8.06 15.52 13.19
CA SER A 9 7.68 16.64 12.33
C SER A 9 6.60 16.11 11.41
N GLU A 10 5.43 16.75 11.41
CA GLU A 10 4.41 16.47 10.41
C GLU A 10 5.07 16.63 9.04
N ASP A 11 5.03 15.57 8.22
CA ASP A 11 5.70 15.53 6.93
C ASP A 11 5.24 16.73 6.08
N PRO A 12 6.10 17.73 5.81
CA PRO A 12 5.68 18.99 5.20
C PRO A 12 5.05 18.79 3.82
N VAL A 13 5.42 17.71 3.13
CA VAL A 13 4.89 17.33 1.80
C VAL A 13 3.42 16.89 1.86
N ARG A 14 2.95 16.29 2.96
CA ARG A 14 1.58 15.77 3.08
C ARG A 14 0.53 16.89 3.10
N ASN A 15 0.89 18.02 3.70
CA ASN A 15 0.03 19.19 3.82
C ASN A 15 0.16 20.13 2.62
N ASP A 16 1.04 19.80 1.67
CA ASP A 16 1.20 20.56 0.45
C ASP A 16 -0.03 20.38 -0.47
N PRO A 17 -0.70 21.48 -0.88
CA PRO A 17 -1.88 21.41 -1.75
C PRO A 17 -1.61 20.75 -3.10
N SER A 18 -0.42 20.92 -3.67
CA SER A 18 -0.05 20.32 -4.96
C SER A 18 0.07 18.80 -4.85
N TYR A 19 0.61 18.33 -3.73
CA TYR A 19 0.71 16.91 -3.42
C TYR A 19 -0.68 16.28 -3.24
N GLN A 20 -1.58 16.95 -2.51
CA GLN A 20 -2.95 16.48 -2.32
C GLN A 20 -3.73 16.43 -3.64
N LYS A 21 -3.54 17.43 -4.50
CA LYS A 21 -4.14 17.46 -5.84
C LYS A 21 -3.65 16.30 -6.70
N LEU A 22 -2.34 16.04 -6.74
CA LEU A 22 -1.77 14.90 -7.46
C LEU A 22 -2.41 13.57 -7.04
N VAL A 23 -2.58 13.34 -5.73
CA VAL A 23 -3.21 12.13 -5.21
C VAL A 23 -4.68 12.03 -5.64
N GLN A 24 -5.41 13.14 -5.67
CA GLN A 24 -6.79 13.17 -6.17
C GLN A 24 -6.87 12.87 -7.66
N ASP A 25 -5.98 13.46 -8.46
CA ASP A 25 -5.93 13.25 -9.91
C ASP A 25 -5.61 11.78 -10.24
N LEU A 26 -4.66 11.16 -9.51
CA LEU A 26 -4.35 9.73 -9.66
C LEU A 26 -5.57 8.84 -9.33
N ARG A 27 -6.31 9.14 -8.26
CA ARG A 27 -7.54 8.41 -7.92
C ARG A 27 -8.59 8.53 -9.02
N ALA A 28 -8.80 9.73 -9.56
CA ALA A 28 -9.76 9.95 -10.63
C ALA A 28 -9.42 9.13 -11.88
N VAL A 29 -8.14 9.03 -12.24
CA VAL A 29 -7.67 8.19 -13.36
C VAL A 29 -7.96 6.70 -13.10
N ILE A 30 -7.67 6.21 -11.89
CA ILE A 30 -7.90 4.81 -11.52
C ILE A 30 -9.39 4.47 -11.54
N GLU A 31 -10.24 5.31 -10.94
CA GLU A 31 -11.69 5.08 -10.95
C GLU A 31 -12.28 5.13 -12.36
N ALA A 32 -11.80 6.04 -13.21
CA ALA A 32 -12.20 6.10 -14.61
C ALA A 32 -11.78 4.84 -15.38
N ALA A 33 -10.62 4.25 -15.06
CA ALA A 33 -10.17 2.99 -15.65
C ALA A 33 -11.02 1.80 -15.16
N LYS A 34 -11.32 1.72 -13.86
CA LYS A 34 -12.23 0.71 -13.29
C LYS A 34 -13.63 0.78 -13.93
N ALA A 35 -14.18 1.99 -14.09
CA ALA A 35 -15.47 2.20 -14.74
C ALA A 35 -15.49 1.75 -16.21
N LYS A 36 -14.32 1.69 -16.87
CA LYS A 36 -14.14 1.15 -18.23
C LYS A 36 -13.86 -0.36 -18.25
N GLY A 37 -13.90 -1.04 -17.11
CA GLY A 37 -13.69 -2.48 -17.01
C GLY A 37 -12.22 -2.90 -17.00
N VAL A 38 -11.27 -2.00 -16.71
CA VAL A 38 -9.87 -2.38 -16.51
C VAL A 38 -9.77 -3.18 -15.21
N ASP A 39 -9.40 -4.46 -15.33
CA ASP A 39 -9.10 -5.31 -14.19
C ASP A 39 -7.65 -5.09 -13.74
N PHE A 40 -7.48 -4.61 -12.52
CA PHE A 40 -6.18 -4.39 -11.90
C PHE A 40 -5.66 -5.64 -11.16
N GLY A 41 -6.42 -6.74 -11.18
CA GLY A 41 -6.14 -7.98 -10.48
C GLY A 41 -6.40 -7.88 -8.98
N ALA A 42 -6.66 -9.04 -8.36
CA ALA A 42 -6.60 -9.16 -6.91
C ALA A 42 -5.14 -9.28 -6.48
N ARG A 43 -4.77 -8.63 -5.37
CA ARG A 43 -3.44 -8.73 -4.77
C ARG A 43 -3.55 -9.59 -3.52
N SER A 44 -2.63 -10.52 -3.32
CA SER A 44 -2.54 -11.31 -2.09
C SER A 44 -1.90 -10.51 -0.95
N ASP A 45 -0.85 -9.74 -1.24
CA ASP A 45 -0.06 -9.08 -0.21
C ASP A 45 -0.75 -7.84 0.37
N LEU A 46 -0.71 -7.66 1.69
CA LEU A 46 -1.19 -6.45 2.36
C LEU A 46 -0.05 -5.44 2.55
N LEU A 47 -0.22 -4.23 2.01
CA LEU A 47 0.81 -3.19 2.07
C LEU A 47 0.86 -2.49 3.43
N THR A 48 2.07 -2.08 3.83
CA THR A 48 2.26 -1.27 5.03
C THR A 48 3.05 0.01 4.72
N CYS A 49 2.56 1.14 5.22
CA CYS A 49 3.26 2.41 5.14
C CYS A 49 4.21 2.60 6.33
N ARG A 50 5.51 2.53 6.07
CA ARG A 50 6.57 2.75 7.08
C ARG A 50 6.59 4.18 7.63
N ALA A 51 6.21 5.17 6.84
CA ALA A 51 6.21 6.58 7.25
C ALA A 51 5.17 6.83 8.36
N CYS A 52 3.89 6.58 8.08
CA CYS A 52 2.81 6.86 9.03
C CYS A 52 2.36 5.65 9.87
N GLY A 53 2.79 4.44 9.52
CA GLY A 53 2.37 3.18 10.15
C GLY A 53 0.96 2.75 9.80
N ALA A 54 0.33 3.35 8.78
CA ALA A 54 -0.91 2.84 8.23
C ALA A 54 -0.64 1.51 7.49
N TYR A 55 -1.61 0.62 7.44
CA TYR A 55 -1.48 -0.69 6.82
C TYR A 55 -2.80 -1.11 6.17
N GLU A 56 -2.73 -2.00 5.19
CA GLU A 56 -3.90 -2.68 4.63
C GLU A 56 -4.31 -3.85 5.52
N ASP A 57 -5.60 -4.09 5.63
CA ASP A 57 -6.20 -5.21 6.35
C ASP A 57 -7.39 -5.74 5.53
N GLU A 58 -7.78 -6.98 5.75
CA GLU A 58 -8.91 -7.61 5.05
C GLU A 58 -10.03 -7.95 6.02
N GLY A 59 -11.16 -7.27 5.86
CA GLY A 59 -12.37 -7.57 6.61
C GLY A 59 -13.21 -8.62 5.89
N ILE A 60 -13.64 -9.65 6.63
CA ILE A 60 -14.43 -10.81 6.15
C ILE A 60 -15.61 -10.41 5.24
N HIS A 61 -16.24 -9.25 5.48
CA HIS A 61 -17.42 -8.79 4.74
C HIS A 61 -17.23 -7.45 4.00
N THR A 62 -16.05 -6.85 4.07
CA THR A 62 -15.82 -5.49 3.57
C THR A 62 -14.69 -5.40 2.55
N GLY A 63 -14.01 -6.53 2.28
CA GLY A 63 -12.81 -6.57 1.48
C GLY A 63 -11.65 -5.82 2.14
N ARG A 64 -10.70 -5.41 1.31
CA ARG A 64 -9.49 -4.70 1.72
C ARG A 64 -9.81 -3.29 2.23
N MET A 65 -9.21 -2.93 3.35
CA MET A 65 -9.36 -1.61 3.98
C MET A 65 -8.04 -1.07 4.49
N VAL A 66 -7.95 0.25 4.61
CA VAL A 66 -6.80 0.91 5.21
C VAL A 66 -7.03 1.17 6.69
N MET A 67 -6.09 0.72 7.50
CA MET A 67 -6.02 0.91 8.93
C MET A 67 -4.94 1.95 9.27
N LEU A 68 -5.23 2.81 10.23
CA LEU A 68 -4.26 3.70 10.85
C LEU A 68 -3.37 2.91 11.81
N ARG A 69 -2.16 3.40 12.11
CA ARG A 69 -1.19 2.79 13.04
C ARG A 69 -1.74 2.34 14.40
N ARG A 70 -2.88 2.87 14.85
CA ARG A 70 -3.54 2.55 16.12
C ARG A 70 -4.71 1.58 15.97
N GLY A 71 -4.83 0.86 14.86
CA GLY A 71 -5.91 -0.10 14.60
C GLY A 71 -7.27 0.55 14.36
N LYS A 72 -7.32 1.85 14.06
CA LYS A 72 -8.56 2.53 13.66
C LYS A 72 -8.69 2.53 12.15
N ARG A 73 -9.88 2.26 11.62
CA ARG A 73 -10.15 2.35 10.19
C ARG A 73 -9.94 3.78 9.68
N ALA A 74 -9.32 3.90 8.51
CA ALA A 74 -9.25 5.16 7.78
C ALA A 74 -10.63 5.59 7.27
N LYS A 75 -10.75 6.83 6.79
CA LYS A 75 -11.97 7.31 6.13
C LYS A 75 -12.29 6.44 4.91
N THR A 76 -13.58 6.23 4.65
CA THR A 76 -14.07 5.52 3.45
C THR A 76 -13.43 6.10 2.19
N GLY A 77 -13.03 5.23 1.26
CA GLY A 77 -12.33 5.61 0.03
C GLY A 77 -10.83 5.89 0.20
N THR A 78 -10.26 5.68 1.40
CA THR A 78 -8.80 5.69 1.55
C THR A 78 -8.22 4.35 1.14
N GLU A 79 -7.30 4.37 0.18
CA GLU A 79 -6.60 3.19 -0.35
C GLU A 79 -5.11 3.47 -0.53
N PHE A 80 -4.29 2.43 -0.62
CA PHE A 80 -2.93 2.55 -1.14
C PHE A 80 -2.99 2.57 -2.66
N ILE A 81 -2.41 3.60 -3.27
CA ILE A 81 -2.40 3.76 -4.72
C ILE A 81 -1.20 2.98 -5.25
N VAL A 82 -1.44 1.83 -5.85
CA VAL A 82 -0.40 1.01 -6.47
C VAL A 82 -0.08 1.59 -7.85
N LEU A 83 1.19 1.92 -8.06
CA LEU A 83 1.73 2.44 -9.32
C LEU A 83 2.35 1.33 -10.17
N SER A 84 2.98 0.35 -9.51
CA SER A 84 3.56 -0.82 -10.16
C SER A 84 3.36 -2.07 -9.30
N HIS A 85 3.04 -3.17 -9.96
CA HIS A 85 2.98 -4.50 -9.36
C HIS A 85 3.63 -5.49 -10.33
N LYS A 86 4.65 -6.21 -9.87
CA LYS A 86 5.36 -7.22 -10.68
C LYS A 86 5.53 -8.49 -9.88
N GLU A 87 4.87 -9.56 -10.31
CA GLU A 87 5.05 -10.89 -9.75
C GLU A 87 5.98 -11.74 -10.60
N LYS A 88 6.78 -12.57 -9.94
CA LYS A 88 7.62 -13.58 -10.58
C LYS A 88 7.65 -14.83 -9.73
N SER A 89 7.51 -15.99 -10.37
CA SER A 89 7.68 -17.29 -9.74
C SER A 89 8.84 -18.03 -10.38
N ARG A 90 9.65 -18.72 -9.57
CA ARG A 90 10.75 -19.56 -10.07
C ARG A 90 10.93 -20.80 -9.21
N TRP A 91 11.26 -21.92 -9.85
CA TRP A 91 11.67 -23.14 -9.16
C TRP A 91 13.14 -23.06 -8.75
N LEU A 92 13.42 -23.38 -7.49
CA LEU A 92 14.75 -23.51 -6.93
C LEU A 92 15.15 -24.99 -6.89
N LYS A 93 16.45 -25.25 -6.75
CA LYS A 93 16.94 -26.62 -6.49
C LYS A 93 16.29 -27.16 -5.22
N GLY A 94 15.89 -28.43 -5.23
CA GLY A 94 15.24 -29.08 -4.10
C GLY A 94 13.72 -28.94 -4.05
N GLY A 95 13.05 -28.56 -5.14
CA GLY A 95 11.59 -28.59 -5.24
C GLY A 95 10.88 -27.41 -4.57
N VAL A 96 11.61 -26.34 -4.23
CA VAL A 96 11.02 -25.12 -3.66
C VAL A 96 10.58 -24.18 -4.77
N MET A 97 9.32 -23.74 -4.76
CA MET A 97 8.85 -22.64 -5.60
C MET A 97 9.01 -21.33 -4.84
N ARG A 98 9.75 -20.37 -5.40
CA ARG A 98 9.85 -19.01 -4.87
C ARG A 98 8.97 -18.07 -5.67
N CYS A 99 8.06 -17.40 -4.99
CA CYS A 99 7.26 -16.30 -5.51
C CYS A 99 7.80 -14.97 -4.96
N THR A 100 7.97 -13.98 -5.83
CA THR A 100 8.33 -12.61 -5.44
C THR A 100 7.34 -11.63 -6.03
N ALA A 101 6.84 -10.71 -5.22
CA ALA A 101 5.98 -9.61 -5.66
C ALA A 101 6.63 -8.27 -5.32
N ASP A 102 6.89 -7.45 -6.33
CA ASP A 102 7.43 -6.11 -6.21
C ASP A 102 6.32 -5.07 -6.36
N TYR A 103 6.22 -4.17 -5.38
CA TYR A 103 5.25 -3.08 -5.36
C TYR A 103 5.93 -1.72 -5.32
N GLU A 104 5.41 -0.79 -6.11
CA GLU A 104 5.63 0.64 -5.97
C GLU A 104 4.29 1.31 -5.72
N PHE A 105 4.16 2.07 -4.63
CA PHE A 105 2.86 2.60 -4.21
C PHE A 105 2.96 3.92 -3.45
N ILE A 106 1.85 4.65 -3.43
CA ILE A 106 1.66 5.86 -2.62
C ILE A 106 0.67 5.54 -1.49
N CYS A 107 1.06 5.86 -0.26
CA CYS A 107 0.16 5.71 0.88
C CYS A 107 -0.99 6.72 0.81
N GLY A 108 -2.24 6.28 0.71
CA GLY A 108 -3.40 7.19 0.68
C GLY A 108 -3.69 7.96 1.97
N ILE A 109 -2.96 7.68 3.06
CA ILE A 109 -3.05 8.43 4.32
C ILE A 109 -2.08 9.61 4.33
N CYS A 110 -0.81 9.35 4.10
CA CYS A 110 0.27 10.33 4.29
C CYS A 110 0.96 10.77 3.01
N GLY A 111 0.72 10.08 1.90
CA GLY A 111 1.32 10.39 0.62
C GLY A 111 2.74 9.88 0.40
N ALA A 112 3.32 9.18 1.37
CA ALA A 112 4.66 8.63 1.18
C ALA A 112 4.67 7.61 0.04
N PHE A 113 5.48 7.87 -1.00
CA PHE A 113 5.88 6.89 -2.00
C PHE A 113 6.80 5.85 -1.37
N GLN A 114 6.55 4.57 -1.65
CA GLN A 114 7.31 3.45 -1.12
C GLN A 114 7.43 2.34 -2.16
N ALA A 115 8.56 1.63 -2.07
CA ALA A 115 8.76 0.36 -2.76
C ALA A 115 8.88 -0.77 -1.72
N GLU A 116 8.19 -1.88 -1.95
CA GLU A 116 8.16 -3.04 -1.08
C GLU A 116 8.25 -4.33 -1.91
N ARG A 117 8.95 -5.34 -1.38
CA ARG A 117 9.10 -6.65 -2.00
C ARG A 117 8.62 -7.71 -1.02
N PHE A 118 7.69 -8.53 -1.48
CA PHE A 118 7.27 -9.74 -0.79
C PHE A 118 8.01 -10.95 -1.40
N LEU A 119 8.33 -11.91 -0.54
CA LEU A 119 8.99 -13.15 -0.92
C LEU A 119 8.34 -14.28 -0.14
N GLU A 120 7.81 -15.25 -0.88
CA GLU A 120 7.19 -16.45 -0.33
C GLU A 120 7.84 -17.68 -0.97
N ASP A 121 8.21 -18.64 -0.13
CA ASP A 121 8.77 -19.92 -0.56
C ASP A 121 7.78 -21.03 -0.22
N PHE A 122 7.41 -21.83 -1.22
CA PHE A 122 6.51 -22.97 -1.11
C PHE A 122 7.29 -24.26 -1.33
N THR A 123 7.22 -25.18 -0.37
CA THR A 123 7.74 -26.55 -0.50
C THR A 123 6.60 -27.47 -0.91
N HIS A 124 6.82 -28.24 -1.97
CA HIS A 124 5.96 -29.36 -2.34
C HIS A 124 6.24 -30.61 -1.50
#